data_AF-A0A660XUC1-F1
#
_entry.id   AF-A0A660XUC1-F1
#
_cell.length_a   1.000
_cell.length_b   1.000
_cell.length_c   1.000
_cell.angle_alpha   90.00
_cell.angle_beta   90.00
_cell.angle_gamma   90.00
#
_symmetry.space_group_name_H-M   'P 1'
#
loop_
_entity.id
_entity.type
_entity.pdbx_description
1 polymer ?
#
loop_
_entity_poly.entity_id
_entity_poly.type
_entity_poly.pdbx_seq_one_letter_code
_entity_poly.pdbx_strand_id
1 'polypeptide(L)'
;MIKHIKYYLFILILTVCNSGAVYAFNLYPKLGHRRAGTSALTFLKIGIGSRAAAMGGAFVGIADDASCLYWNPAGAAQMKQSEFYSSRINWPADIKYDFLGIVYKLSANYALGFSAAYLHTDPMDVTTEYMPHGTGEQFYFSDFYLAATVSQKITRQFSWGLTLKYVEERIADVSSHTPMIDIGTFYWTGFKSLRFSVSLTNFGSEVQIDGKFAKPVIEGGTIDVEYNGFPSPTIFRIGTAMEIIDLSYNKLTLALQLNHPIDNDETFSIGLENALADILFLRTGVNMNNPEEEFNLGAGIALPVGKKVISFDYSYSSMVHLTDVQRFTLIFSL
;
A
#
# COMPACT_ATOMS: atom_id res chain seq x y z
N MET A 1 -0.50 -37.90 15.16
CA MET A 1 -0.43 -36.58 15.81
C MET A 1 1.01 -36.05 15.96
N ILE A 2 1.94 -36.78 16.60
CA ILE A 2 3.31 -36.29 16.89
C ILE A 2 4.18 -36.03 15.64
N LYS A 3 4.02 -36.81 14.56
CA LYS A 3 4.77 -36.57 13.30
C LYS A 3 4.44 -35.24 12.64
N HIS A 4 3.20 -34.74 12.74
CA HIS A 4 2.79 -33.50 12.08
C HIS A 4 3.19 -32.26 12.89
N ILE A 5 3.28 -32.39 14.22
CA ILE A 5 3.76 -31.32 15.11
C ILE A 5 5.17 -30.84 14.72
N LYS A 6 6.06 -31.77 14.33
CA LYS A 6 7.42 -31.40 13.87
C LYS A 6 7.40 -30.56 12.58
N TYR A 7 6.49 -30.86 11.66
CA TYR A 7 6.33 -30.07 10.43
C TYR A 7 5.76 -28.68 10.71
N TYR A 8 4.74 -28.57 11.57
CA TYR A 8 4.20 -27.27 11.96
C TYR A 8 5.22 -26.40 12.69
N LEU A 9 6.03 -27.01 13.58
CA LEU A 9 7.10 -26.32 14.29
C LEU A 9 8.21 -25.86 13.33
N PHE A 10 8.57 -26.69 12.34
CA PHE A 10 9.53 -26.32 11.31
C PHE A 10 9.04 -25.15 10.45
N ILE A 11 7.77 -25.15 10.04
CA ILE A 11 7.18 -24.05 9.25
C ILE A 11 7.18 -22.76 10.09
N LEU A 12 6.78 -22.82 11.36
CA LEU A 12 6.83 -21.69 12.28
C LEU A 12 8.25 -21.12 12.41
N ILE A 13 9.25 -21.99 12.57
CA ILE A 13 10.66 -21.59 12.60
C ILE A 13 11.07 -20.94 11.28
N LEU A 14 10.63 -21.46 10.14
CA LEU A 14 10.97 -20.92 8.81
C LEU A 14 10.38 -19.53 8.57
N THR A 15 9.19 -19.25 9.13
CA THR A 15 8.56 -17.91 9.11
C THR A 15 9.27 -16.95 10.08
N VAL A 16 9.70 -17.40 11.25
CA VAL A 16 10.34 -16.53 12.27
C VAL A 16 11.83 -16.29 11.97
N CYS A 17 12.56 -17.26 11.42
CA CYS A 17 13.99 -17.12 11.10
C CYS A 17 14.29 -16.42 9.77
N ASN A 18 13.31 -16.24 8.88
CA ASN A 18 13.57 -15.63 7.56
C ASN A 18 13.93 -14.14 7.64
N SER A 19 13.54 -13.45 8.71
CA SER A 19 13.79 -12.02 8.87
C SER A 19 15.27 -11.65 8.87
N GLY A 20 16.18 -12.55 9.28
CA GLY A 20 17.63 -12.28 9.32
C GLY A 20 18.44 -12.72 8.10
N ALA A 21 17.94 -13.66 7.29
CA ALA A 21 18.75 -14.34 6.26
C ALA A 21 18.77 -13.64 4.88
N VAL A 22 17.82 -12.74 4.61
CA VAL A 22 17.65 -12.15 3.26
C VAL A 22 18.57 -10.95 3.00
N TYR A 23 19.20 -10.37 4.03
CA TYR A 23 20.12 -9.22 3.88
C TYR A 23 21.44 -9.54 3.19
N ALA A 24 21.80 -10.81 3.03
CA ALA A 24 23.12 -11.19 2.52
C ALA A 24 23.24 -11.25 0.98
N PHE A 25 22.16 -11.00 0.22
CA PHE A 25 22.19 -11.10 -1.24
C PHE A 25 21.78 -9.80 -1.93
N ASN A 26 22.76 -8.95 -2.26
CA ASN A 26 22.61 -7.93 -3.30
C ASN A 26 22.64 -8.62 -4.68
N LEU A 27 21.52 -9.23 -5.06
CA LEU A 27 21.36 -9.97 -6.33
C LEU A 27 21.28 -9.07 -7.58
N TYR A 28 21.13 -7.75 -7.42
CA TYR A 28 20.97 -6.82 -8.54
C TYR A 28 21.79 -5.53 -8.40
N PRO A 29 22.41 -5.04 -9.49
CA PRO A 29 22.96 -3.70 -9.56
C PRO A 29 21.81 -2.67 -9.60
N LYS A 30 22.04 -1.47 -9.04
CA LYS A 30 21.13 -0.32 -9.22
C LYS A 30 21.09 0.04 -10.70
N LEU A 31 19.99 -0.28 -11.37
CA LEU A 31 19.79 -0.07 -12.80
C LEU A 31 19.13 1.30 -13.05
N GLY A 32 19.76 2.39 -12.61
CA GLY A 32 19.19 3.72 -12.83
C GLY A 32 19.83 4.82 -12.00
N HIS A 33 19.52 6.07 -12.39
CA HIS A 33 19.71 7.22 -11.52
C HIS A 33 18.44 7.39 -10.69
N ARG A 34 18.55 7.47 -9.36
CA ARG A 34 17.45 7.82 -8.46
C ARG A 34 16.86 9.17 -8.88
N ARG A 35 15.68 9.16 -9.50
CA ARG A 35 14.87 10.36 -9.74
C ARG A 35 13.98 10.68 -8.52
N ALA A 36 14.49 10.38 -7.33
CA ALA A 36 13.78 10.59 -6.08
C ALA A 36 13.36 12.05 -5.94
N GLY A 37 12.08 12.28 -5.64
CA GLY A 37 11.54 13.62 -5.40
C GLY A 37 11.15 14.38 -6.67
N THR A 38 11.01 13.72 -7.83
CA THR A 38 10.52 14.37 -9.06
C THR A 38 9.03 14.21 -9.31
N SER A 39 8.26 13.63 -8.37
CA SER A 39 6.79 13.51 -8.46
C SER A 39 6.11 14.14 -7.26
N ALA A 40 4.87 14.61 -7.44
CA ALA A 40 4.02 15.14 -6.37
C ALA A 40 3.12 14.05 -5.77
N LEU A 41 2.33 14.39 -4.74
CA LEU A 41 1.35 13.50 -4.10
C LEU A 41 1.96 12.17 -3.60
N THR A 42 3.18 12.23 -3.09
CA THR A 42 3.98 11.04 -2.74
C THR A 42 3.35 10.15 -1.67
N PHE A 43 2.37 10.66 -0.91
CA PHE A 43 1.58 9.89 0.05
C PHE A 43 0.85 8.70 -0.60
N LEU A 44 0.50 8.79 -1.88
CA LEU A 44 -0.10 7.69 -2.66
C LEU A 44 0.83 6.49 -2.86
N LYS A 45 2.10 6.60 -2.46
CA LYS A 45 3.08 5.51 -2.47
C LYS A 45 3.22 4.83 -1.11
N ILE A 46 2.67 5.41 -0.04
CA ILE A 46 2.70 4.84 1.30
C ILE A 46 1.75 3.64 1.33
N GLY A 47 2.34 2.44 1.40
CA GLY A 47 1.57 1.19 1.41
C GLY A 47 0.58 1.11 2.57
N ILE A 48 -0.70 0.86 2.25
CA ILE A 48 -1.76 0.67 3.22
C ILE A 48 -1.93 -0.80 3.60
N GLY A 49 -2.46 -1.02 4.80
CA GLY A 49 -2.84 -2.34 5.29
C GLY A 49 -1.72 -3.10 5.97
N SER A 50 -2.03 -3.64 7.15
CA SER A 50 -1.05 -4.34 7.98
C SER A 50 -0.58 -5.64 7.33
N ARG A 51 -1.49 -6.38 6.68
CA ARG A 51 -1.15 -7.60 5.93
C ARG A 51 -0.14 -7.34 4.81
N ALA A 52 -0.41 -6.32 3.98
CA ALA A 52 0.47 -5.98 2.85
C ALA A 52 1.84 -5.47 3.31
N ALA A 53 1.86 -4.60 4.33
CA ALA A 53 3.09 -4.09 4.91
C ALA A 53 3.94 -5.20 5.54
N ALA A 54 3.33 -6.10 6.32
CA ALA A 54 4.01 -7.25 6.91
C ALA A 54 4.64 -8.19 5.87
N MET A 55 4.16 -8.17 4.63
CA MET A 55 4.66 -8.93 3.49
C MET A 55 5.70 -8.15 2.66
N GLY A 56 6.25 -7.04 3.19
CA GLY A 56 7.22 -6.19 2.49
C GLY A 56 6.65 -5.49 1.26
N GLY A 57 5.33 -5.35 1.19
CA GLY A 57 4.61 -4.80 0.03
C GLY A 57 4.36 -5.79 -1.11
N ALA A 58 4.75 -7.07 -0.98
CA ALA A 58 4.49 -8.11 -1.98
C ALA A 58 3.02 -8.55 -1.97
N PHE A 59 2.13 -7.71 -2.50
CA PHE A 59 0.70 -7.82 -2.28
C PHE A 59 -0.17 -7.85 -3.54
N VAL A 60 0.27 -7.34 -4.70
CA VAL A 60 -0.61 -7.24 -5.89
C VAL A 60 -1.12 -8.57 -6.41
N GLY A 61 -0.38 -9.67 -6.16
CA GLY A 61 -0.77 -11.04 -6.48
C GLY A 61 -1.61 -11.72 -5.41
N ILE A 62 -1.74 -11.15 -4.21
CA ILE A 62 -2.51 -11.71 -3.09
C ILE A 62 -3.55 -10.73 -2.54
N ALA A 63 -3.84 -9.66 -3.28
CA ALA A 63 -4.80 -8.63 -2.89
C ALA A 63 -6.25 -9.14 -3.01
N ASP A 64 -6.63 -10.03 -2.10
CA ASP A 64 -7.92 -10.73 -2.06
C ASP A 64 -8.82 -10.29 -0.89
N ASP A 65 -8.51 -9.14 -0.29
CA ASP A 65 -9.31 -8.42 0.69
C ASP A 65 -9.55 -6.97 0.22
N ALA A 66 -10.39 -6.20 0.93
CA ALA A 66 -10.78 -4.84 0.52
C ALA A 66 -9.61 -3.82 0.42
N SER A 67 -8.39 -4.13 0.88
CA SER A 67 -7.20 -3.33 0.58
C SER A 67 -6.78 -3.41 -0.90
N CYS A 68 -7.33 -4.35 -1.67
CA CYS A 68 -7.14 -4.44 -3.12
C CYS A 68 -7.50 -3.14 -3.85
N LEU A 69 -8.39 -2.32 -3.28
CA LEU A 69 -8.77 -1.02 -3.85
C LEU A 69 -7.58 -0.04 -3.95
N TYR A 70 -6.55 -0.22 -3.11
CA TYR A 70 -5.29 0.50 -3.19
C TYR A 70 -4.24 -0.26 -4.01
N TRP A 71 -4.08 -1.57 -3.79
CA TRP A 71 -2.97 -2.34 -4.33
C TRP A 71 -3.18 -2.84 -5.77
N ASN A 72 -4.34 -3.43 -6.05
CA ASN A 72 -4.68 -3.99 -7.36
C ASN A 72 -6.20 -4.13 -7.48
N PRO A 73 -6.89 -3.26 -8.24
CA PRO A 73 -8.35 -3.26 -8.28
C PRO A 73 -8.92 -4.60 -8.76
N ALA A 74 -8.24 -5.35 -9.63
CA ALA A 74 -8.70 -6.67 -10.08
C ALA A 74 -8.87 -7.70 -8.95
N GLY A 75 -8.24 -7.45 -7.80
CA GLY A 75 -8.41 -8.22 -6.57
C GLY A 75 -9.84 -8.23 -6.04
N ALA A 76 -10.61 -7.15 -6.22
CA ALA A 76 -12.00 -7.06 -5.76
C ALA A 76 -12.90 -8.12 -6.44
N ALA A 77 -12.56 -8.51 -7.67
CA ALA A 77 -13.26 -9.60 -8.37
C ALA A 77 -12.93 -10.99 -7.79
N GLN A 78 -11.78 -11.16 -7.10
CA GLN A 78 -11.39 -12.42 -6.45
C GLN A 78 -12.05 -12.61 -5.08
N MET A 79 -12.43 -11.52 -4.43
CA MET A 79 -13.10 -11.57 -3.12
C MET A 79 -14.35 -12.43 -3.17
N LYS A 80 -14.56 -13.21 -2.11
CA LYS A 80 -15.71 -14.11 -1.96
C LYS A 80 -16.94 -13.41 -1.41
N GLN A 81 -16.73 -12.40 -0.58
CA GLN A 81 -17.76 -11.72 0.20
C GLN A 81 -17.55 -10.21 0.16
N SER A 82 -18.58 -9.46 0.56
CA SER A 82 -18.44 -8.01 0.70
C SER A 82 -17.67 -7.70 1.97
N GLU A 83 -16.80 -6.70 1.94
CA GLU A 83 -15.95 -6.36 3.08
C GLU A 83 -15.89 -4.86 3.29
N PHE A 84 -15.89 -4.48 4.55
CA PHE A 84 -15.46 -3.16 5.00
C PHE A 84 -14.04 -3.30 5.57
N TYR A 85 -13.21 -2.31 5.29
CA TYR A 85 -11.80 -2.28 5.64
C TYR A 85 -11.43 -0.91 6.17
N SER A 86 -10.71 -0.89 7.28
CA SER A 86 -10.11 0.31 7.84
C SER A 86 -8.67 0.04 8.22
N SER A 87 -7.77 0.97 7.90
CA SER A 87 -6.38 0.90 8.30
C SER A 87 -5.90 2.24 8.80
N ARG A 88 -5.17 2.24 9.91
CA ARG A 88 -4.45 3.40 10.43
C ARG A 88 -2.95 3.11 10.43
N ILE A 89 -2.19 4.05 9.93
CA ILE A 89 -0.74 4.01 9.82
C ILE A 89 -0.19 5.17 10.64
N ASN A 90 0.66 4.87 11.63
CA ASN A 90 1.44 5.88 12.32
C ASN A 90 2.77 5.98 11.58
N TRP A 91 2.91 7.04 10.79
CA TRP A 91 4.05 7.31 9.94
C TRP A 91 5.06 8.21 10.67
N PRO A 92 6.35 8.25 10.26
CA PRO A 92 7.34 9.11 10.92
C PRO A 92 6.94 10.59 10.89
N ALA A 93 7.49 11.36 11.84
CA ALA A 93 7.16 12.77 12.05
C ALA A 93 5.69 13.04 12.41
N ASP A 94 5.10 12.15 13.22
CA ASP A 94 3.73 12.25 13.74
C ASP A 94 2.63 12.36 12.65
N ILE A 95 2.97 11.93 11.44
CA ILE A 95 2.05 11.86 10.32
C ILE A 95 1.11 10.66 10.53
N LYS A 96 -0.19 10.91 10.40
CA LYS A 96 -1.23 9.89 10.50
C LYS A 96 -1.81 9.65 9.12
N TYR A 97 -1.87 8.39 8.69
CA TYR A 97 -2.47 8.02 7.41
C TYR A 97 -3.58 6.99 7.62
N ASP A 98 -4.80 7.42 7.33
CA ASP A 98 -6.02 6.65 7.50
C ASP A 98 -6.56 6.22 6.14
N PHE A 99 -6.94 4.95 6.02
CA PHE A 99 -7.56 4.38 4.82
C PHE A 99 -8.88 3.71 5.20
N LEU A 100 -9.89 3.94 4.36
CA LEU A 100 -11.18 3.26 4.42
C LEU A 100 -11.51 2.67 3.04
N GLY A 101 -11.99 1.43 3.03
CA GLY A 101 -12.36 0.71 1.82
C GLY A 101 -13.63 -0.10 2.04
N ILE A 102 -14.51 -0.10 1.06
CA ILE A 102 -15.70 -0.96 1.03
C ILE A 102 -15.72 -1.65 -0.32
N VAL A 103 -15.76 -2.97 -0.30
CA VAL A 103 -16.00 -3.79 -1.48
C VAL A 103 -17.37 -4.43 -1.36
N TYR A 104 -18.23 -4.18 -2.34
CA TYR A 104 -19.54 -4.78 -2.46
C TYR A 104 -19.56 -5.79 -3.61
N LYS A 105 -19.82 -7.06 -3.29
CA LYS A 105 -19.94 -8.14 -4.26
C LYS A 105 -21.35 -8.16 -4.84
N LEU A 106 -21.52 -7.65 -6.06
CA LEU A 106 -22.80 -7.68 -6.78
C LEU A 106 -23.14 -9.11 -7.23
N SER A 107 -22.12 -9.87 -7.61
CA SER A 107 -22.25 -11.28 -7.99
C SER A 107 -20.90 -11.99 -7.82
N ALA A 108 -20.85 -13.28 -8.12
CA ALA A 108 -19.58 -14.03 -8.12
C ALA A 108 -18.51 -13.39 -9.02
N ASN A 109 -18.92 -12.75 -10.12
CA ASN A 109 -18.01 -12.23 -11.14
C ASN A 109 -17.82 -10.71 -11.11
N TYR A 110 -18.68 -9.97 -10.42
CA TYR A 110 -18.66 -8.50 -10.44
C TYR A 110 -18.56 -7.93 -9.02
N ALA A 111 -17.71 -6.93 -8.86
CA ALA A 111 -17.52 -6.19 -7.62
C ALA A 111 -17.47 -4.68 -7.89
N LEU A 112 -18.03 -3.92 -6.96
CA LEU A 112 -17.84 -2.48 -6.87
C LEU A 112 -17.06 -2.17 -5.60
N GLY A 113 -16.21 -1.16 -5.68
CA GLY A 113 -15.38 -0.70 -4.58
C GLY A 113 -15.50 0.80 -4.41
N PHE A 114 -15.46 1.24 -3.15
CA PHE A 114 -15.28 2.64 -2.80
C PHE A 114 -14.15 2.71 -1.79
N SER A 115 -13.20 3.63 -1.99
CA SER A 115 -12.15 3.86 -1.01
C SER A 115 -11.87 5.34 -0.84
N ALA A 116 -11.41 5.68 0.36
CA ALA A 116 -10.91 7.00 0.68
C ALA A 116 -9.66 6.85 1.54
N ALA A 117 -8.72 7.76 1.39
CA ALA A 117 -7.60 7.86 2.32
C ALA A 117 -7.32 9.31 2.67
N TYR A 118 -6.83 9.51 3.89
CA TYR A 118 -6.55 10.82 4.44
C TYR A 118 -5.25 10.78 5.22
N LEU A 119 -4.25 11.50 4.72
CA LEU A 119 -3.00 11.75 5.41
C LEU A 119 -3.10 13.12 6.07
N HIS A 120 -2.81 13.20 7.36
CA HIS A 120 -2.89 14.44 8.11
C HIS A 120 -1.81 14.54 9.18
N THR A 121 -1.57 15.79 9.58
CA THR A 121 -0.64 16.19 10.62
C THR A 121 -1.39 16.94 11.71
N ASP A 122 -0.83 16.96 12.91
CA ASP A 122 -1.27 17.88 13.96
C ASP A 122 -0.90 19.33 13.56
N PRO A 123 -1.59 20.37 14.09
CA PRO A 123 -1.29 21.76 13.75
C PRO A 123 0.19 22.09 14.00
N MET A 124 0.82 22.72 13.00
CA MET A 124 2.21 23.16 13.07
C MET A 124 2.26 24.68 13.26
N ASP A 125 3.10 25.13 14.19
CA ASP A 125 3.30 26.56 14.43
C ASP A 125 4.11 27.19 13.29
N VAL A 126 3.64 28.33 12.78
CA VAL A 126 4.37 29.13 11.80
C VAL A 126 5.57 29.77 12.48
N THR A 127 6.78 29.54 11.97
CA THR A 127 8.02 30.11 12.52
C THR A 127 8.63 31.11 11.55
N THR A 128 9.30 32.12 12.08
CA THR A 128 10.10 33.08 11.29
C THR A 128 11.48 33.21 11.92
N GLU A 129 12.44 33.80 11.19
CA GLU A 129 13.78 34.07 11.73
C GLU A 129 13.74 34.86 13.06
N TYR A 130 12.76 35.76 13.21
CA TYR A 130 12.57 36.56 14.41
C TYR A 130 11.70 35.90 15.49
N MET A 131 10.94 34.86 15.14
CA MET A 131 10.03 34.12 16.02
C MET A 131 10.19 32.61 15.82
N PRO A 132 11.30 32.01 16.30
CA PRO A 132 11.62 30.60 16.08
C PRO A 132 10.73 29.64 16.87
N HIS A 133 9.98 30.14 17.86
CA HIS A 133 9.07 29.36 18.70
C HIS A 133 7.59 29.55 18.33
N GLY A 134 7.31 30.14 17.18
CA GLY A 134 5.96 30.38 16.69
C GLY A 134 5.58 31.85 16.67
N THR A 135 4.86 32.25 15.62
CA THR A 135 4.24 33.58 15.48
C THR A 135 2.88 33.68 16.17
N GLY A 136 2.33 32.55 16.64
CA GLY A 136 0.95 32.39 17.11
C GLY A 136 -0.02 31.95 16.02
N GLU A 137 0.42 31.88 14.76
CA GLU A 137 -0.32 31.30 13.65
C GLU A 137 0.00 29.82 13.50
N GLN A 138 -0.97 29.04 13.01
CA GLN A 138 -0.81 27.61 12.76
C GLN A 138 -1.22 27.26 11.35
N PHE A 139 -0.54 26.25 10.78
CA PHE A 139 -0.89 25.67 9.49
C PHE A 139 -0.98 24.15 9.60
N TYR A 140 -1.63 23.56 8.60
CA TYR A 140 -1.84 22.12 8.51
C TYR A 140 -1.31 21.62 7.17
N PHE A 141 -0.84 20.38 7.16
CA PHE A 141 -0.60 19.60 5.95
C PHE A 141 -1.61 18.45 5.92
N SER A 142 -2.33 18.31 4.80
CA SER A 142 -3.23 17.19 4.62
C SER A 142 -3.41 16.78 3.17
N ASP A 143 -3.38 15.48 2.92
CA ASP A 143 -3.68 14.88 1.64
C ASP A 143 -4.90 13.99 1.73
N PHE A 144 -5.71 14.01 0.69
CA PHE A 144 -6.94 13.24 0.62
C PHE A 144 -7.08 12.60 -0.75
N TYR A 145 -7.62 11.39 -0.80
CA TYR A 145 -8.21 10.90 -2.04
C TYR A 145 -9.54 10.21 -1.81
N LEU A 146 -10.39 10.27 -2.83
CA LEU A 146 -11.62 9.51 -2.95
C LEU A 146 -11.59 8.71 -4.25
N ALA A 147 -12.03 7.45 -4.21
CA ALA A 147 -11.96 6.57 -5.36
C ALA A 147 -13.16 5.63 -5.48
N ALA A 148 -13.54 5.36 -6.73
CA ALA A 148 -14.53 4.37 -7.09
C ALA A 148 -13.90 3.33 -8.02
N THR A 149 -14.13 2.05 -7.72
CA THR A 149 -13.54 0.91 -8.40
C THR A 149 -14.62 0.02 -8.97
N VAL A 150 -14.43 -0.43 -10.20
CA VAL A 150 -15.20 -1.52 -10.80
C VAL A 150 -14.25 -2.66 -11.10
N SER A 151 -14.68 -3.89 -10.84
CA SER A 151 -13.86 -5.08 -11.11
C SER A 151 -14.70 -6.25 -11.56
N GLN A 152 -14.14 -6.99 -12.52
CA GLN A 152 -14.85 -8.08 -13.15
C GLN A 152 -13.94 -9.26 -13.45
N LYS A 153 -14.46 -10.45 -13.16
CA LYS A 153 -13.94 -11.72 -13.63
C LYS A 153 -14.49 -12.01 -15.03
N ILE A 154 -13.62 -11.95 -16.05
CA ILE A 154 -14.00 -12.22 -17.45
C ILE A 154 -14.02 -13.73 -17.70
N THR A 155 -12.98 -14.42 -17.24
CA THR A 155 -12.86 -15.87 -17.35
C THR A 155 -12.58 -16.48 -15.99
N ARG A 156 -12.58 -17.82 -15.89
CA ARG A 156 -12.18 -18.50 -14.65
C ARG A 156 -10.75 -18.15 -14.22
N GLN A 157 -9.91 -17.74 -15.16
CA GLN A 157 -8.50 -17.44 -14.94
C GLN A 157 -8.24 -15.94 -14.86
N PHE A 158 -8.90 -15.13 -15.69
CA PHE A 158 -8.57 -13.72 -15.89
C PHE A 158 -9.62 -12.78 -15.30
N SER A 159 -9.16 -11.78 -14.57
CA SER A 159 -9.95 -10.67 -14.04
C SER A 159 -9.23 -9.35 -14.23
N TRP A 160 -10.00 -8.27 -14.31
CA TRP A 160 -9.50 -6.91 -14.40
C TRP A 160 -10.22 -6.01 -13.39
N GLY A 161 -9.60 -4.87 -13.13
CA GLY A 161 -10.19 -3.81 -12.34
C GLY A 161 -9.74 -2.44 -12.83
N LEU A 162 -10.61 -1.46 -12.65
CA LEU A 162 -10.39 -0.06 -12.97
C LEU A 162 -10.83 0.78 -11.79
N THR A 163 -9.99 1.72 -11.38
CA THR A 163 -10.31 2.70 -10.34
C THR A 163 -10.21 4.09 -10.92
N LEU A 164 -11.19 4.93 -10.64
CA LEU A 164 -11.10 6.37 -10.83
C LEU A 164 -10.87 7.02 -9.47
N LYS A 165 -9.87 7.90 -9.38
CA LYS A 165 -9.52 8.63 -8.15
C LYS A 165 -9.62 10.13 -8.37
N TYR A 166 -10.05 10.82 -7.34
CA TYR A 166 -9.87 12.25 -7.16
C TYR A 166 -8.92 12.45 -5.99
N VAL A 167 -7.80 13.14 -6.23
CA VAL A 167 -6.76 13.38 -5.24
C VAL A 167 -6.63 14.86 -4.98
N GLU A 168 -6.47 15.21 -3.71
CA GLU A 168 -6.29 16.56 -3.22
C GLU A 168 -5.11 16.60 -2.24
N GLU A 169 -4.27 17.63 -2.37
CA GLU A 169 -3.22 17.97 -1.41
C GLU A 169 -3.43 19.41 -0.97
N ARG A 170 -3.36 19.65 0.35
CA ARG A 170 -3.46 20.98 0.95
C ARG A 170 -2.23 21.24 1.81
N ILE A 171 -1.56 22.34 1.50
CA ILE A 171 -0.38 22.81 2.22
C ILE A 171 -0.61 24.26 2.59
N ALA A 172 -0.83 24.54 3.87
CA ALA A 172 -1.15 25.88 4.36
C ALA A 172 -2.34 26.50 3.59
N ASP A 173 -2.09 27.51 2.76
CA ASP A 173 -3.07 28.29 2.01
C ASP A 173 -3.24 27.84 0.55
N VAL A 174 -2.46 26.85 0.09
CA VAL A 174 -2.51 26.35 -1.29
C VAL A 174 -3.04 24.92 -1.37
N SER A 175 -3.67 24.61 -2.50
CA SER A 175 -4.23 23.28 -2.78
C SER A 175 -3.88 22.80 -4.18
N SER A 176 -3.93 21.49 -4.40
CA SER A 176 -3.93 20.90 -5.75
C SER A 176 -5.06 19.88 -5.87
N HIS A 177 -5.59 19.72 -7.08
CA HIS A 177 -6.62 18.73 -7.38
C HIS A 177 -6.24 17.95 -8.64
N THR A 178 -6.18 16.63 -8.56
CA THR A 178 -5.74 15.81 -9.69
C THR A 178 -6.57 14.54 -9.82
N PRO A 179 -7.25 14.32 -10.97
CA PRO A 179 -7.87 13.05 -11.25
C PRO A 179 -6.81 12.01 -11.65
N MET A 180 -6.99 10.78 -11.20
CA MET A 180 -6.10 9.66 -11.53
C MET A 180 -6.87 8.38 -11.82
N ILE A 181 -6.18 7.43 -12.44
CA ILE A 181 -6.71 6.13 -12.81
C ILE A 181 -5.75 5.04 -12.31
N ASP A 182 -6.33 3.96 -11.79
CA ASP A 182 -5.60 2.71 -11.60
C ASP A 182 -6.19 1.61 -12.48
N ILE A 183 -5.31 0.75 -12.99
CA ILE A 183 -5.69 -0.41 -13.77
C ILE A 183 -5.01 -1.64 -13.16
N GLY A 184 -5.78 -2.70 -12.99
CA GLY A 184 -5.31 -3.94 -12.41
C GLY A 184 -5.71 -5.15 -13.24
N THR A 185 -4.87 -6.17 -13.22
CA THR A 185 -5.18 -7.50 -13.77
C THR A 185 -4.80 -8.59 -12.78
N PHE A 186 -5.53 -9.69 -12.84
CA PHE A 186 -5.32 -10.87 -12.01
C PHE A 186 -5.51 -12.12 -12.85
N TYR A 187 -4.51 -13.02 -12.84
CA TYR A 187 -4.48 -14.21 -13.67
C TYR A 187 -4.14 -15.46 -12.86
N TRP A 188 -5.08 -16.41 -12.81
CA TRP A 188 -4.83 -17.77 -12.32
C TRP A 188 -4.22 -18.62 -13.43
N THR A 189 -3.00 -19.11 -13.19
CA THR A 189 -2.27 -19.91 -14.18
C THR A 189 -2.86 -21.30 -14.42
N GLY A 190 -3.69 -21.79 -13.50
CA GLY A 190 -4.21 -23.15 -13.50
C GLY A 190 -3.24 -24.19 -12.93
N PHE A 191 -1.98 -23.83 -12.68
CA PHE A 191 -1.04 -24.69 -11.97
C PHE A 191 -1.16 -24.49 -10.46
N LYS A 192 -1.83 -25.43 -9.78
CA LYS A 192 -2.17 -25.33 -8.35
C LYS A 192 -2.82 -23.96 -8.09
N SER A 193 -2.27 -23.18 -7.18
CA SER A 193 -2.73 -21.85 -6.80
C SER A 193 -1.80 -20.73 -7.26
N LEU A 194 -0.87 -21.04 -8.18
CA LEU A 194 0.02 -20.05 -8.77
C LEU A 194 -0.79 -19.00 -9.52
N ARG A 195 -0.55 -17.74 -9.16
CA ARG A 195 -1.26 -16.58 -9.68
C ARG A 195 -0.29 -15.47 -10.03
N PHE A 196 -0.62 -14.74 -11.08
CA PHE A 196 0.13 -13.62 -11.63
C PHE A 196 -0.74 -12.38 -11.66
N SER A 197 -0.18 -11.21 -11.41
CA SER A 197 -0.93 -9.95 -11.36
C SER A 197 -0.08 -8.78 -11.79
N VAL A 198 -0.72 -7.82 -12.43
CA VAL A 198 -0.09 -6.56 -12.86
C VAL A 198 -1.00 -5.42 -12.46
N SER A 199 -0.42 -4.35 -11.92
CA SER A 199 -1.15 -3.12 -11.60
C SER A 199 -0.38 -1.89 -12.05
N LEU A 200 -1.08 -0.90 -12.60
CA LEU A 200 -0.60 0.45 -12.79
C LEU A 200 -1.44 1.35 -11.90
N THR A 201 -0.83 2.04 -10.95
CA THR A 201 -1.53 2.91 -9.99
C THR A 201 -1.09 4.35 -10.09
N ASN A 202 -2.00 5.27 -9.78
CA ASN A 202 -1.79 6.72 -9.73
C ASN A 202 -1.39 7.32 -11.08
N PHE A 203 -1.91 6.76 -12.18
CA PHE A 203 -1.67 7.30 -13.51
C PHE A 203 -2.61 8.46 -13.78
N GLY A 204 -2.07 9.63 -14.11
CA GLY A 204 -2.86 10.83 -14.34
C GLY A 204 -2.03 11.96 -14.96
N SER A 205 -2.67 13.12 -15.13
CA SER A 205 -2.01 14.35 -15.56
C SER A 205 -0.94 14.81 -14.56
N GLU A 206 -0.18 15.82 -14.94
CA GLU A 206 0.67 16.53 -13.99
C GLU A 206 -0.19 17.14 -12.88
N VAL A 207 0.36 17.11 -11.68
CA VAL A 207 -0.16 17.72 -10.46
C VAL A 207 0.33 19.16 -10.44
N GLN A 208 -0.59 20.11 -10.36
CA GLN A 208 -0.26 21.53 -10.29
C GLN A 208 -1.00 22.15 -9.11
N ILE A 209 -0.28 22.96 -8.35
CA ILE A 209 -0.86 23.74 -7.25
C ILE A 209 -1.68 24.88 -7.85
N ASP A 210 -2.89 25.07 -7.33
CA ASP A 210 -3.77 26.17 -7.71
C ASP A 210 -3.22 27.51 -7.22
N GLY A 211 -3.32 28.53 -8.07
CA GLY A 211 -2.96 29.90 -7.72
C GLY A 211 -1.65 30.38 -8.34
N LYS A 212 -1.19 31.53 -7.84
CA LYS A 212 -0.01 32.24 -8.35
C LYS A 212 0.81 32.74 -7.16
N PHE A 213 2.12 32.81 -7.36
CA PHE A 213 3.03 33.42 -6.39
C PHE A 213 3.72 34.64 -7.00
N ALA A 214 3.94 35.65 -6.17
CA ALA A 214 4.64 36.86 -6.55
C ALA A 214 6.16 36.58 -6.61
N LYS A 215 6.72 36.52 -7.82
CA LYS A 215 8.16 36.33 -8.04
C LYS A 215 8.86 37.69 -8.15
N PRO A 216 9.87 37.98 -7.31
CA PRO A 216 10.63 39.21 -7.42
C PRO A 216 11.46 39.25 -8.70
N VAL A 217 11.50 40.41 -9.36
CA VAL A 217 12.27 40.64 -10.60
C VAL A 217 13.50 41.51 -10.30
N ILE A 218 14.62 41.22 -10.97
CA ILE A 218 15.91 41.91 -10.78
C ILE A 218 15.80 43.42 -11.02
N GLU A 219 14.92 43.85 -11.93
CA GLU A 219 14.67 45.26 -12.26
C GLU A 219 13.78 46.00 -11.23
N GLY A 220 13.33 45.31 -10.18
CA GLY A 220 12.41 45.82 -9.17
C GLY A 220 10.96 45.45 -9.47
N GLY A 221 10.19 45.16 -8.42
CA GLY A 221 8.78 44.72 -8.50
C GLY A 221 8.61 43.20 -8.46
N THR A 222 7.37 42.75 -8.60
CA THR A 222 6.98 41.34 -8.60
C THR A 222 6.11 41.02 -9.80
N ILE A 223 6.25 39.81 -10.35
CA ILE A 223 5.35 39.26 -11.36
C ILE A 223 4.61 38.05 -10.77
N ASP A 224 3.33 37.91 -11.10
CA ASP A 224 2.56 36.74 -10.71
C ASP A 224 2.91 35.57 -11.63
N VAL A 225 3.42 34.49 -11.04
CA VAL A 225 3.82 33.27 -11.75
C VAL A 225 2.97 32.11 -11.25
N GLU A 226 2.49 31.30 -12.18
CA GLU A 226 1.76 30.06 -11.86
C GLU A 226 2.73 29.00 -11.35
N TYR A 227 2.25 28.15 -10.44
CA TYR A 227 3.05 27.01 -9.98
C TYR A 227 3.32 26.04 -11.13
N ASN A 228 4.50 25.43 -11.15
CA ASN A 228 4.83 24.41 -12.14
C ASN A 228 4.08 23.11 -11.87
N GLY A 229 3.77 22.37 -12.93
CA GLY A 229 3.28 21.01 -12.85
C GLY A 229 4.38 20.00 -12.51
N PHE A 230 4.03 18.97 -11.76
CA PHE A 230 4.88 17.83 -11.45
C PHE A 230 4.22 16.53 -11.88
N PRO A 231 4.98 15.53 -12.37
CA PRO A 231 4.43 14.22 -12.69
C PRO A 231 3.67 13.58 -11.52
N SER A 232 2.61 12.83 -11.85
CA SER A 232 1.91 11.98 -10.89
C SER A 232 2.80 10.82 -10.40
N PRO A 233 2.61 10.32 -9.16
CA PRO A 233 3.46 9.29 -8.56
C PRO A 233 3.07 7.90 -9.05
N THR A 234 3.15 7.71 -10.37
CA THR A 234 2.75 6.47 -11.05
C THR A 234 3.68 5.33 -10.66
N ILE A 235 3.07 4.19 -10.32
CA ILE A 235 3.80 2.95 -10.01
C ILE A 235 3.25 1.81 -10.86
N PHE A 236 4.15 1.17 -11.60
CA PHE A 236 3.89 -0.10 -12.26
C PHE A 236 4.37 -1.24 -11.38
N ARG A 237 3.52 -2.24 -11.14
CA ARG A 237 3.84 -3.42 -10.31
C ARG A 237 3.53 -4.69 -11.06
N ILE A 238 4.41 -5.68 -10.90
CA ILE A 238 4.21 -7.05 -11.35
C ILE A 238 4.41 -7.95 -10.15
N GLY A 239 3.44 -8.83 -9.86
CA GLY A 239 3.52 -9.76 -8.75
C GLY A 239 3.11 -11.17 -9.11
N THR A 240 3.66 -12.13 -8.39
CA THR A 240 3.26 -13.53 -8.43
C THR A 240 3.13 -14.07 -7.01
N ALA A 241 2.23 -15.01 -6.81
CA ALA A 241 2.08 -15.66 -5.52
C ALA A 241 1.62 -17.11 -5.66
N MET A 242 1.94 -17.91 -4.65
CA MET A 242 1.59 -19.32 -4.60
C MET A 242 1.58 -19.82 -3.16
N GLU A 243 0.59 -20.64 -2.83
CA GLU A 243 0.57 -21.47 -1.64
C GLU A 243 1.55 -22.63 -1.86
N ILE A 244 2.78 -22.46 -1.34
CA ILE A 244 3.85 -23.46 -1.44
C ILE A 244 3.60 -24.66 -0.52
N ILE A 245 2.84 -24.44 0.55
CA ILE A 245 2.31 -25.49 1.44
C ILE A 245 0.81 -25.24 1.58
N ASP A 246 0.00 -26.27 1.35
CA ASP A 246 -1.46 -26.24 1.51
C ASP A 246 -1.89 -27.50 2.25
N LEU A 247 -1.95 -27.40 3.58
CA LEU A 247 -2.41 -28.45 4.50
C LEU A 247 -3.71 -28.00 5.17
N SER A 248 -4.49 -28.95 5.69
CA SER A 248 -5.81 -28.68 6.28
C SER A 248 -5.83 -27.60 7.38
N TYR A 249 -4.73 -27.43 8.11
CA TYR A 249 -4.61 -26.45 9.20
C TYR A 249 -3.45 -25.46 9.02
N ASN A 250 -2.70 -25.54 7.92
CA ASN A 250 -1.58 -24.63 7.68
C ASN A 250 -1.43 -24.37 6.19
N LYS A 251 -1.52 -23.10 5.80
CA LYS A 251 -1.21 -22.65 4.45
C LYS A 251 -0.04 -21.69 4.51
N LEU A 252 1.00 -21.97 3.74
CA LEU A 252 2.14 -21.08 3.59
C LEU A 252 2.12 -20.49 2.19
N THR A 253 1.90 -19.18 2.13
CA THR A 253 1.87 -18.40 0.89
C THR A 253 3.20 -17.68 0.72
N LEU A 254 3.80 -17.82 -0.46
CA LEU A 254 4.94 -17.01 -0.92
C LEU A 254 4.43 -16.00 -1.94
N ALA A 255 4.79 -14.73 -1.76
CA ALA A 255 4.52 -13.66 -2.70
C ALA A 255 5.82 -12.96 -3.10
N LEU A 256 5.95 -12.67 -4.39
CA LEU A 256 7.07 -11.95 -4.99
C LEU A 256 6.52 -10.81 -5.82
N GLN A 257 7.14 -9.63 -5.76
CA GLN A 257 6.67 -8.46 -6.51
C GLN A 257 7.82 -7.54 -6.90
N LEU A 258 7.79 -7.07 -8.14
CA LEU A 258 8.62 -5.99 -8.63
C LEU A 258 7.79 -4.70 -8.66
N ASN A 259 8.34 -3.62 -8.11
CA ASN A 259 7.76 -2.29 -8.17
C ASN A 259 8.67 -1.38 -9.00
N HIS A 260 8.11 -0.75 -10.03
CA HIS A 260 8.77 0.24 -10.87
C HIS A 260 8.03 1.58 -10.74
N PRO A 261 8.45 2.44 -9.80
CA PRO A 261 7.97 3.82 -9.72
C PRO A 261 8.66 4.69 -10.79
N ILE A 262 7.96 5.72 -11.30
CA ILE A 262 8.54 6.64 -12.28
C ILE A 262 9.63 7.55 -11.68
N ASP A 263 9.62 7.74 -10.36
CA ASP A 263 10.41 8.72 -9.62
C ASP A 263 11.32 8.11 -8.56
N ASN A 264 11.64 6.82 -8.63
CA ASN A 264 12.61 6.20 -7.73
C ASN A 264 13.22 4.95 -8.35
N ASP A 265 14.19 4.34 -7.67
CA ASP A 265 14.72 3.03 -8.06
C ASP A 265 13.63 1.95 -7.95
N GLU A 266 13.75 0.90 -8.76
CA GLU A 266 12.91 -0.28 -8.62
C GLU A 266 13.16 -0.99 -7.29
N THR A 267 12.09 -1.53 -6.72
CA THR A 267 12.18 -2.34 -5.50
C THR A 267 11.61 -3.73 -5.73
N PHE A 268 12.14 -4.70 -4.99
CA PHE A 268 11.70 -6.09 -5.07
C PHE A 268 11.22 -6.57 -3.71
N SER A 269 9.94 -6.87 -3.62
CA SER A 269 9.30 -7.32 -2.39
C SER A 269 9.19 -8.85 -2.37
N ILE A 270 9.57 -9.44 -1.23
CA ILE A 270 9.35 -10.85 -0.92
C ILE A 270 8.53 -10.93 0.37
N GLY A 271 7.43 -11.68 0.34
CA GLY A 271 6.56 -11.88 1.49
C GLY A 271 6.22 -13.35 1.72
N LEU A 272 6.13 -13.74 3.00
CA LEU A 272 5.67 -15.03 3.46
C LEU A 272 4.52 -14.88 4.44
N GLU A 273 3.39 -15.54 4.17
CA GLU A 273 2.22 -15.59 5.04
C GLU A 273 1.94 -17.03 5.45
N ASN A 274 1.90 -17.29 6.76
CA ASN A 274 1.55 -18.57 7.34
C ASN A 274 0.18 -18.44 8.02
N ALA A 275 -0.84 -19.03 7.39
CA ALA A 275 -2.20 -19.08 7.89
C ALA A 275 -2.43 -20.39 8.66
N LEU A 276 -2.59 -20.28 9.97
CA LEU A 276 -2.86 -21.37 10.89
C LEU A 276 -4.38 -21.48 11.13
N ALA A 277 -4.95 -22.58 10.65
CA ALA A 277 -6.38 -22.91 10.70
C ALA A 277 -7.31 -21.81 10.16
N ASP A 278 -6.81 -20.97 9.26
CA ASP A 278 -7.51 -19.77 8.74
C ASP A 278 -7.99 -18.80 9.85
N ILE A 279 -7.40 -18.88 11.05
CA ILE A 279 -7.72 -18.02 12.21
C ILE A 279 -6.53 -17.14 12.57
N LEU A 280 -5.33 -17.72 12.71
CA LEU A 280 -4.13 -16.99 13.09
C LEU A 280 -3.21 -16.86 11.88
N PHE A 281 -2.73 -15.65 11.62
CA PHE A 281 -1.86 -15.35 10.50
C PHE A 281 -0.56 -14.77 11.02
N LEU A 282 0.57 -15.34 10.59
CA LEU A 282 1.90 -14.81 10.86
C LEU A 282 2.57 -14.46 9.55
N ARG A 283 3.13 -13.25 9.48
CA ARG A 283 3.61 -12.66 8.23
C ARG A 283 4.98 -12.05 8.43
N THR A 284 5.82 -12.22 7.41
CA THR A 284 7.12 -11.56 7.32
C THR A 284 7.41 -11.20 5.88
N GLY A 285 8.16 -10.12 5.67
CA GLY A 285 8.60 -9.75 4.35
C GLY A 285 9.69 -8.70 4.37
N VAL A 286 10.33 -8.56 3.22
CA VAL A 286 11.41 -7.60 2.99
C VAL A 286 11.17 -6.89 1.67
N ASN A 287 11.55 -5.62 1.63
CA ASN A 287 11.47 -4.79 0.44
C ASN A 287 12.88 -4.41 0.00
N MET A 288 13.45 -5.22 -0.89
CA MET A 288 14.84 -5.07 -1.32
C MET A 288 15.01 -3.81 -2.18
N ASN A 289 16.19 -3.19 -2.07
CA ASN A 289 16.55 -1.91 -2.69
C ASN A 289 15.78 -0.69 -2.15
N ASN A 290 14.97 -0.86 -1.09
CA ASN A 290 14.48 0.25 -0.29
C ASN A 290 15.58 0.68 0.71
N PRO A 291 16.05 1.95 0.70
CA PRO A 291 17.10 2.39 1.61
C PRO A 291 16.64 2.59 3.07
N GLU A 292 15.35 2.73 3.31
CA GLU A 292 14.82 3.06 4.64
C GLU A 292 14.22 1.86 5.37
N GLU A 293 13.66 0.88 4.66
CA GLU A 293 12.94 -0.23 5.28
C GLU A 293 13.83 -1.47 5.38
N GLU A 294 14.03 -1.99 6.59
CA GLU A 294 14.83 -3.18 6.83
C GLU A 294 13.99 -4.45 6.66
N PHE A 295 13.09 -4.73 7.62
CA PHE A 295 12.23 -5.91 7.63
C PHE A 295 10.83 -5.54 8.09
N ASN A 296 9.89 -6.42 7.75
CA ASN A 296 8.50 -6.29 8.13
C ASN A 296 8.02 -7.57 8.80
N LEU A 297 7.26 -7.37 9.87
CA LEU A 297 6.59 -8.42 10.61
C LEU A 297 5.13 -8.05 10.80
N GLY A 298 4.28 -9.06 10.89
CA GLY A 298 2.89 -8.83 11.24
C GLY A 298 2.19 -10.09 11.71
N ALA A 299 1.10 -9.85 12.44
CA ALA A 299 0.23 -10.89 12.92
C ALA A 299 -1.23 -10.49 12.68
N GLY A 300 -2.07 -11.49 12.47
CA GLY A 300 -3.48 -11.32 12.19
C GLY A 300 -4.32 -12.34 12.92
N ILE A 301 -5.52 -11.96 13.35
CA ILE A 301 -6.51 -12.88 13.86
C ILE A 301 -7.85 -12.66 13.14
N ALA A 302 -8.45 -13.74 12.64
CA ALA A 302 -9.77 -13.75 12.04
C ALA A 302 -10.74 -14.52 12.94
N LEU A 303 -11.76 -13.82 13.45
CA LEU A 303 -12.75 -14.35 14.37
C LEU A 303 -14.08 -14.54 13.65
N PRO A 304 -14.52 -15.78 13.38
CA PRO A 304 -15.82 -16.04 12.82
C PRO A 304 -16.91 -15.79 13.87
N VAL A 305 -17.83 -14.86 13.58
CA VAL A 305 -18.98 -14.51 14.42
C VAL A 305 -20.26 -14.78 13.61
N GLY A 306 -20.76 -16.00 13.71
CA GLY A 306 -21.90 -16.46 12.92
C GLY A 306 -21.54 -16.61 11.44
N LYS A 307 -22.18 -15.82 10.57
CA LYS A 307 -21.87 -15.77 9.12
C LYS A 307 -20.83 -14.72 8.75
N LYS A 308 -20.45 -13.86 9.70
CA LYS A 308 -19.51 -12.76 9.49
C LYS A 308 -18.14 -13.14 10.02
N VAL A 309 -17.11 -12.48 9.51
CA VAL A 309 -15.74 -12.60 10.04
C VAL A 309 -15.25 -11.21 10.41
N ILE A 310 -14.71 -11.09 11.62
CA ILE A 310 -14.04 -9.88 12.08
C ILE A 310 -12.56 -10.20 12.14
N SER A 311 -11.74 -9.47 11.39
CA SER A 311 -10.30 -9.65 11.39
C SER A 311 -9.59 -8.42 11.93
N PHE A 312 -8.57 -8.66 12.73
CA PHE A 312 -7.66 -7.64 13.23
C PHE A 312 -6.26 -8.01 12.78
N ASP A 313 -5.58 -7.09 12.09
CA ASP A 313 -4.19 -7.25 11.72
C ASP A 313 -3.34 -6.11 12.32
N TYR A 314 -2.13 -6.47 12.71
CA TYR A 314 -1.09 -5.54 13.15
C TYR A 314 0.19 -5.80 12.36
N SER A 315 0.92 -4.73 12.03
CA SER A 315 2.23 -4.83 11.40
C SER A 315 3.22 -3.83 11.97
N TYR A 316 4.48 -4.22 11.89
CA TYR A 316 5.64 -3.46 12.29
C TYR A 316 6.65 -3.47 11.14
N SER A 317 7.08 -2.29 10.70
CA SER A 317 8.14 -2.10 9.72
C SER A 317 9.33 -1.44 10.42
N SER A 318 10.47 -2.13 10.44
CA SER A 318 11.73 -1.60 10.98
C SER A 318 12.34 -0.62 10.00
N MET A 319 12.70 0.57 10.47
CA MET A 319 13.29 1.64 9.65
C MET A 319 14.76 1.87 10.03
N VAL A 320 15.59 2.23 9.05
CA VAL A 320 17.03 2.49 9.26
C VAL A 320 17.26 3.87 9.89
N HIS A 321 16.73 4.93 9.28
CA HIS A 321 16.97 6.32 9.72
C HIS A 321 15.74 6.98 10.34
N LEU A 322 14.55 6.46 10.05
CA LEU A 322 13.27 7.01 10.51
C LEU A 322 12.72 6.23 11.69
N THR A 323 11.66 6.77 12.31
CA THR A 323 10.92 6.04 13.35
C THR A 323 10.22 4.83 12.74
N ASP A 324 10.21 3.72 13.46
CA ASP A 324 9.55 2.50 13.04
C ASP A 324 8.04 2.72 12.81
N VAL A 325 7.52 2.08 11.77
CA VAL A 325 6.14 2.29 11.34
C VAL A 325 5.25 1.17 11.87
N GLN A 326 4.16 1.57 12.50
CA GLN A 326 3.14 0.66 13.01
C GLN A 326 1.84 0.87 12.24
N ARG A 327 1.17 -0.24 11.92
CA ARG A 327 -0.13 -0.21 11.26
C ARG A 327 -1.12 -1.11 11.98
N PHE A 328 -2.35 -0.63 12.02
CA PHE A 328 -3.49 -1.33 12.58
C PHE A 328 -4.56 -1.45 11.51
N THR A 329 -5.12 -2.64 11.35
CA THR A 329 -6.14 -2.89 10.34
C THR A 329 -7.30 -3.65 10.95
N LEU A 330 -8.50 -3.21 10.59
CA LEU A 330 -9.76 -3.83 10.96
C LEU A 330 -10.53 -4.19 9.69
N ILE A 331 -10.96 -5.44 9.60
CA ILE A 331 -11.71 -5.96 8.46
C ILE A 331 -13.01 -6.57 8.97
N PHE A 332 -14.11 -6.20 8.34
CA PHE A 332 -15.42 -6.81 8.57
C PHE A 332 -15.92 -7.43 7.28
N SER A 333 -16.05 -8.75 7.27
CA SER A 333 -16.53 -9.49 6.10
C SER A 333 -17.94 -10.02 6.34
N LEU A 334 -18.81 -9.90 5.33
CA LEU A 334 -20.27 -10.10 5.43
C LEU A 334 -20.81 -11.40 4.83
#